data_AF-A0A315B8E6-F1
#
_entry.id   AF-A0A315B8E6-F1
#
_cell.length_a   1.000
_cell.length_b   1.000
_cell.length_c   1.000
_cell.angle_alpha   90.00
_cell.angle_beta   90.00
_cell.angle_gamma   90.00
#
_symmetry.space_group_name_H-M   'P 1'
#
loop_
_entity.id
_entity.type
_entity.pdbx_description
1 polymer ?
#
loop_
_entity_poly.entity_id
_entity_poly.type
_entity_poly.pdbx_seq_one_letter_code
_entity_poly.pdbx_strand_id
1 'polypeptide(L)'
;MELEDYLKTHVPYGTTKEIQQVRRELALLHGADATCPVSTAIFLRTVAEAAWDEICGGKATTDVAPFWRVIDPKSPLAKKLRADVQWIEQQRLAEQA
;
A
#
# COMPACT_ATOMS: atom_id res chain seq x y z
N MET A 1 -6.72 -2.16 -10.41
CA MET A 1 -5.70 -3.25 -10.45
C MET A 1 -5.90 -4.17 -9.25
N GLU A 2 -5.62 -5.47 -9.32
CA GLU A 2 -5.90 -6.42 -8.22
C GLU A 2 -5.37 -5.97 -6.84
N LEU A 3 -4.09 -5.61 -6.78
CA LEU A 3 -3.49 -5.16 -5.52
C LEU A 3 -4.08 -3.84 -5.02
N GLU A 4 -4.50 -2.95 -5.92
CA GLU A 4 -5.15 -1.70 -5.57
C GLU A 4 -6.52 -1.94 -4.93
N ASP A 5 -7.32 -2.83 -5.53
CA ASP A 5 -8.62 -3.24 -5.00
C ASP A 5 -8.46 -3.87 -3.63
N TYR A 6 -7.51 -4.81 -3.49
CA TYR A 6 -7.17 -5.41 -2.22
C TYR A 6 -6.83 -4.37 -1.13
N LEU A 7 -6.02 -3.35 -1.45
CA LEU A 7 -5.68 -2.30 -0.48
C LEU A 7 -6.91 -1.51 -0.04
N LYS A 8 -7.85 -1.25 -0.95
CA LYS A 8 -9.08 -0.49 -0.66
C LYS A 8 -10.09 -1.32 0.14
N THR A 9 -10.18 -2.62 -0.10
CA THR A 9 -11.21 -3.50 0.49
C THR A 9 -10.74 -4.23 1.76
N HIS A 10 -9.46 -4.58 1.85
CA HIS A 10 -8.92 -5.44 2.91
C HIS A 10 -7.92 -4.77 3.86
N VAL A 11 -7.59 -3.49 3.64
CA VAL A 11 -6.70 -2.71 4.52
C VAL A 11 -7.44 -1.47 5.06
N PRO A 12 -8.28 -1.66 6.10
CA PRO A 12 -9.16 -0.60 6.61
C PRO A 12 -8.39 0.56 7.23
N TYR A 13 -9.08 1.69 7.35
CA TYR A 13 -8.57 2.90 7.99
C TYR A 13 -8.04 2.62 9.41
N GLY A 14 -6.91 3.23 9.76
CA GLY A 14 -6.28 3.09 11.07
C GLY A 14 -5.53 1.77 11.27
N THR A 15 -5.48 0.90 10.25
CA THR A 15 -4.73 -0.36 10.31
C THR A 15 -3.49 -0.34 9.44
N THR A 16 -2.52 -1.16 9.82
CA THR A 16 -1.35 -1.44 9.00
C THR A 16 -1.21 -2.94 8.79
N LYS A 17 -0.64 -3.33 7.64
CA LYS A 17 -0.32 -4.72 7.33
C LYS A 17 1.09 -4.86 6.81
N GLU A 18 1.75 -5.94 7.18
CA GLU A 18 3.03 -6.31 6.59
C GLU A 18 2.83 -6.81 5.16
N ILE A 19 3.77 -6.49 4.27
CA ILE A 19 3.73 -6.99 2.88
C ILE A 19 3.65 -8.53 2.81
N GLN A 20 4.20 -9.23 3.81
CA GLN A 20 4.12 -10.69 3.90
C GLN A 20 2.71 -11.18 4.23
N GLN A 21 1.92 -10.41 5.01
CA GLN A 21 0.51 -10.72 5.25
C GLN A 21 -0.29 -10.53 3.96
N VAL A 22 -0.09 -9.41 3.26
CA VAL A 22 -0.74 -9.13 1.96
C VAL A 22 -0.48 -10.25 0.96
N ARG A 23 0.77 -10.72 0.87
CA ARG A 23 1.15 -11.83 -0.01
C ARG A 23 0.41 -13.13 0.29
N ARG A 24 0.26 -13.48 1.57
CA ARG A 24 -0.45 -14.69 2.01
C ARG A 24 -1.95 -14.57 1.77
N GLU A 25 -2.53 -13.43 2.11
CA GLU A 25 -3.97 -13.17 1.92
C GLU A 25 -4.33 -13.19 0.43
N LEU A 26 -3.53 -12.58 -0.44
CA LEU A 26 -3.71 -12.67 -1.90
C LEU A 26 -3.60 -14.10 -2.42
N ALA A 27 -2.64 -14.90 -1.94
CA ALA A 27 -2.53 -16.30 -2.35
C ALA A 27 -3.80 -17.09 -1.97
N LEU A 28 -4.29 -16.89 -0.75
CA LEU A 28 -5.51 -17.53 -0.25
C LEU A 28 -6.76 -17.12 -1.04
N LEU A 29 -6.92 -15.82 -1.33
CA LEU A 29 -8.06 -15.30 -2.09
C LEU A 29 -8.17 -15.92 -3.49
N HIS A 30 -7.03 -16.27 -4.10
CA HIS A 30 -6.96 -16.83 -5.44
C HIS A 30 -6.76 -18.36 -5.47
N GLY A 31 -6.79 -19.03 -4.31
CA GLY A 31 -6.55 -20.48 -4.22
C GLY A 31 -5.16 -20.91 -4.69
N ALA A 32 -4.17 -20.02 -4.56
CA ALA A 32 -2.78 -20.26 -4.93
C ALA A 32 -1.92 -20.60 -3.71
N ASP A 33 -0.83 -21.33 -3.93
CA ASP A 33 0.10 -21.69 -2.84
C ASP A 33 0.87 -20.46 -2.33
N ALA A 34 1.25 -19.55 -3.23
CA ALA A 34 2.03 -18.37 -2.89
C ALA A 34 1.93 -17.28 -3.97
N THR A 35 2.26 -16.05 -3.58
CA THR A 35 2.54 -14.93 -4.50
C THR A 35 4.04 -14.68 -4.60
N CYS A 36 4.52 -14.25 -5.78
CA CYS A 36 5.92 -13.92 -5.99
C CYS A 36 6.32 -12.65 -5.22
N PRO A 37 7.34 -12.68 -4.32
CA PRO A 37 7.73 -11.51 -3.53
C PRO A 37 8.16 -10.32 -4.39
N VAL A 38 8.83 -10.61 -5.51
CA VAL A 38 9.33 -9.58 -6.43
C VAL A 38 8.16 -8.91 -7.16
N SER A 39 7.24 -9.70 -7.73
CA SER A 39 6.09 -9.17 -8.45
C SER A 39 5.17 -8.37 -7.53
N THR A 40 4.89 -8.85 -6.31
CA THR A 40 4.08 -8.09 -5.34
C THR A 40 4.75 -6.76 -4.99
N ALA A 41 6.08 -6.73 -4.80
CA ALA A 41 6.78 -5.47 -4.53
C ALA A 41 6.75 -4.49 -5.71
N ILE A 42 6.89 -5.00 -6.95
CA ILE A 42 6.78 -4.19 -8.17
C ILE A 42 5.38 -3.57 -8.27
N PHE A 43 4.34 -4.39 -8.16
CA PHE A 43 2.96 -3.90 -8.26
C PHE A 43 2.60 -2.97 -7.10
N LEU A 44 3.08 -3.24 -5.88
CA LEU A 44 2.86 -2.36 -4.75
C LEU A 44 3.47 -0.97 -4.99
N ARG A 45 4.67 -0.92 -5.58
CA ARG A 45 5.27 0.34 -6.01
C ARG A 45 4.41 1.04 -7.05
N THR A 46 3.96 0.34 -8.09
CA THR A 46 3.10 0.91 -9.14
C THR A 46 1.81 1.48 -8.57
N VAL A 47 1.14 0.76 -7.67
CA VAL A 47 -0.06 1.25 -6.97
C VAL A 47 0.25 2.51 -6.17
N ALA A 48 1.34 2.51 -5.42
CA ALA A 48 1.74 3.65 -4.59
C ALA A 48 2.04 4.90 -5.43
N GLU A 49 2.76 4.74 -6.54
CA GLU A 49 3.09 5.85 -7.44
C GLU A 49 1.83 6.42 -8.11
N ALA A 50 0.90 5.56 -8.53
CA ALA A 50 -0.37 6.00 -9.11
C ALA A 50 -1.24 6.73 -8.09
N ALA A 51 -1.36 6.19 -6.87
CA ALA A 51 -2.07 6.85 -5.77
C ALA A 51 -1.44 8.20 -5.40
N TRP A 52 -0.11 8.30 -5.46
CA TRP A 52 0.60 9.55 -5.24
C TRP A 52 0.31 10.59 -6.32
N ASP A 53 0.28 10.21 -7.60
CA ASP A 53 -0.12 11.11 -8.69
C ASP A 53 -1.55 11.64 -8.48
N GLU A 54 -2.47 10.78 -8.06
CA GLU A 54 -3.84 11.17 -7.72
C GLU A 54 -3.91 12.19 -6.56
N ILE A 55 -3.15 11.95 -5.48
CA ILE A 55 -3.05 12.87 -4.35
C ILE A 55 -2.47 14.22 -4.79
N CYS A 56 -1.38 14.22 -5.58
CA CYS A 56 -0.80 15.44 -6.13
C CYS A 56 -1.77 16.17 -7.08
N GLY A 57 -2.68 15.43 -7.73
CA GLY A 57 -3.78 15.98 -8.53
C GLY A 57 -4.95 16.53 -7.71
N GLY A 58 -4.88 16.50 -6.38
CA GLY A 58 -5.89 17.05 -5.48
C GLY A 58 -6.98 16.06 -5.06
N LYS A 59 -6.85 14.77 -5.40
CA LYS A 59 -7.78 13.74 -4.93
C LYS A 59 -7.61 13.51 -3.43
N ALA A 60 -8.71 13.31 -2.72
CA ALA A 60 -8.67 13.06 -1.28
C ALA A 60 -8.00 11.71 -0.98
N THR A 61 -7.27 11.63 0.15
CA THR A 61 -6.60 10.39 0.58
C THR A 61 -7.58 9.25 0.84
N THR A 62 -8.85 9.55 1.13
CA THR A 62 -9.92 8.55 1.27
C THR A 62 -10.29 7.86 -0.03
N ASP A 63 -9.96 8.45 -1.19
CA ASP A 63 -10.43 7.99 -2.50
C ASP A 63 -9.33 7.28 -3.32
N VAL A 64 -8.10 7.26 -2.81
CA VAL A 64 -6.93 6.63 -3.44
C VAL A 64 -6.60 5.30 -2.77
N ALA A 65 -5.71 4.51 -3.38
CA ALA A 65 -5.24 3.29 -2.75
C ALA A 65 -4.38 3.60 -1.52
N PRO A 66 -4.70 3.04 -0.33
CA PRO A 66 -4.04 3.40 0.92
C PRO A 66 -2.67 2.71 1.10
N PHE A 67 -1.73 2.98 0.19
CA PHE A 67 -0.42 2.32 0.15
C PHE A 67 0.40 2.53 1.44
N TRP A 68 0.20 3.67 2.13
CA TRP A 68 0.86 3.97 3.39
C TRP A 68 0.53 2.94 4.48
N ARG A 69 -0.60 2.24 4.39
CA ARG A 69 -0.98 1.21 5.37
C ARG A 69 -0.18 -0.09 5.21
N VAL A 70 0.47 -0.33 4.06
CA VAL A 70 1.24 -1.56 3.80
C VAL A 70 2.74 -1.30 3.63
N ILE A 71 3.12 -0.19 3.01
CA ILE A 71 4.53 0.13 2.82
C ILE A 71 5.09 0.65 4.14
N ASP A 72 5.92 -0.17 4.80
CA ASP A 72 6.66 0.25 5.99
C ASP A 72 7.61 1.42 5.63
N PRO A 73 7.51 2.59 6.32
CA PRO A 73 8.41 3.71 6.13
C PRO A 73 9.91 3.34 6.22
N LYS A 74 10.26 2.31 6.99
CA LYS A 74 11.64 1.82 7.16
C LYS A 74 12.10 0.88 6.04
N SER A 75 11.19 0.44 5.17
CA SER A 75 11.51 -0.52 4.11
C SER A 75 12.35 0.09 2.98
N PRO A 76 13.15 -0.74 2.27
CA PRO A 76 13.84 -0.30 1.04
C PRO A 76 12.89 0.16 -0.07
N LEU A 77 11.64 -0.28 -0.05
CA LEU A 77 10.62 0.12 -1.02
C LEU A 77 10.19 1.57 -0.79
N ALA A 78 9.97 1.97 0.47
CA ALA A 78 9.56 3.34 0.82
C ALA A 78 10.56 4.38 0.29
N LYS A 79 11.86 4.10 0.39
CA LYS A 79 12.94 4.98 -0.12
C LYS A 79 12.95 5.17 -1.65
N LYS A 80 12.19 4.36 -2.38
CA LYS A 80 12.11 4.42 -3.87
C LYS A 80 10.85 5.13 -4.36
N LEU A 81 9.98 5.57 -3.44
CA LEU A 81 8.75 6.26 -3.77
C LEU A 81 8.99 7.76 -3.96
N ARG A 82 8.15 8.40 -4.79
CA ARG A 82 8.06 9.87 -4.82
C ARG A 82 7.40 10.46 -3.58
N ALA A 83 6.47 9.72 -2.98
CA ALA A 83 5.93 10.05 -1.66
C ALA A 83 7.04 9.92 -0.61
N ASP A 84 7.34 10.99 0.12
CA ASP A 84 8.36 10.97 1.17
C ASP A 84 7.96 9.99 2.29
N VAL A 85 8.94 9.32 2.87
CA VAL A 85 8.81 8.48 4.06
C VAL A 85 8.13 9.26 5.19
N GLN A 86 8.47 10.55 5.36
CA GLN A 86 7.84 11.41 6.36
C GLN A 86 6.33 11.56 6.12
N TRP A 87 5.91 11.65 4.86
CA TRP A 87 4.49 11.75 4.52
C TRP A 87 3.74 10.45 4.89
N ILE A 88 4.35 9.29 4.62
CA ILE A 88 3.78 7.98 5.00
C ILE A 88 3.60 7.88 6.51
N GLU A 89 4.59 8.30 7.29
CA GLU A 89 4.51 8.32 8.76
C GLU A 89 3.41 9.27 9.26
N GLN A 90 3.33 10.48 8.70
CA GLN A 90 2.30 11.45 9.04
C GLN A 90 0.89 10.93 8.74
N GLN A 91 0.68 10.27 7.60
CA GLN A 91 -0.62 9.67 7.30
C GLN A 91 -0.99 8.58 8.31
N ARG A 92 -0.06 7.69 8.66
CA ARG A 92 -0.34 6.66 9.69
C ARG A 92 -0.69 7.28 11.04
N LEU A 93 0.00 8.35 11.45
CA LEU A 93 -0.30 9.06 12.69
C LEU A 93 -1.67 9.75 12.64
N ALA A 94 -2.01 10.38 11.51
CA ALA A 94 -3.31 11.02 11.32
C ALA A 94 -4.48 10.02 11.39
N GLU A 95 -4.26 8.76 10.98
CA GLU A 95 -5.29 7.71 11.10
C GLU A 95 -5.46 7.13 12.51
N GLN A 96 -4.53 7.41 13.43
CA GLN A 96 -4.53 6.91 14.81
C GLN A 96 -5.02 7.94 15.82
N ALA A 97 -5.16 9.21 15.42
CA ALA A 97 -5.66 10.31 16.24
C ALA A 97 -7.20 10.37 16.22
#